data_AF-A0A0S3RBM9-F1
#
_entry.id   AF-A0A0S3RBM9-F1
#
_cell.length_a   1.000
_cell.length_b   1.000
_cell.length_c   1.000
_cell.angle_alpha   90.00
_cell.angle_beta   90.00
_cell.angle_gamma   90.00
#
_symmetry.space_group_name_H-M   'P 1'
#
loop_
_entity.id
_entity.type
_entity.pdbx_description
1 polymer ?
#
loop_
_entity_poly.entity_id
_entity_poly.type
_entity_poly.pdbx_seq_one_letter_code
_entity_poly.pdbx_strand_id
1 'polypeptide(L)'
;MAPTPEPPRINIEPEYCPQAVTQWYHLASLPSNRRECSLRRDLSLKAKKHLRYLGWKFWYVEKKDKWEMRYTSPITDKNYI
;
A
#
# COMPACT_ATOMS: atom_id res chain seq x y z
N MET A 1 7.48 10.60 29.93
CA MET A 1 7.32 9.59 28.86
C MET A 1 6.52 10.26 27.76
N ALA A 2 7.14 10.64 26.65
CA ALA A 2 6.38 11.07 25.47
C ALA A 2 5.53 9.88 25.02
N PRO A 3 4.26 10.07 24.61
CA PRO A 3 3.48 8.98 24.03
C PRO A 3 4.25 8.49 22.82
N THR A 4 4.73 7.24 22.86
CA THR A 4 5.21 6.55 21.67
C THR A 4 4.09 6.67 20.64
N PRO A 5 4.35 7.24 19.46
CA PRO A 5 3.31 7.34 18.45
C PRO A 5 2.91 5.89 18.10
N GLU A 6 1.67 5.55 18.38
CA GLU A 6 1.15 4.23 18.03
C GLU A 6 1.18 4.09 16.51
N PRO A 7 1.69 2.96 15.97
CA PRO A 7 1.75 2.78 14.53
C PRO A 7 0.32 2.86 13.98
N PRO A 8 0.09 3.61 12.88
CA PRO A 8 -1.23 3.75 12.31
C PRO A 8 -1.85 2.37 12.08
N ARG A 9 -3.07 2.16 12.59
CA ARG A 9 -3.76 0.87 12.44
C ARG A 9 -3.98 0.60 10.96
N ILE A 10 -3.40 -0.49 10.46
CA ILE A 10 -3.56 -0.92 9.08
C ILE A 10 -4.90 -1.65 8.96
N ASN A 11 -5.98 -0.87 8.88
CA ASN A 11 -7.32 -1.39 8.71
C ASN A 11 -7.63 -1.58 7.22
N ILE A 12 -6.88 -2.45 6.56
CA ILE A 12 -7.11 -2.82 5.17
C ILE A 12 -7.93 -4.10 5.16
N GLU A 13 -9.21 -4.00 4.82
CA GLU A 13 -10.04 -5.18 4.60
C GLU A 13 -9.56 -5.94 3.37
N PRO A 14 -9.35 -7.27 3.47
CA PRO A 14 -8.94 -8.06 2.32
C PRO A 14 -10.08 -8.12 1.30
N GLU A 15 -9.85 -7.57 0.12
CA GLU A 15 -10.83 -7.55 -0.97
C GLU A 15 -10.17 -8.03 -2.25
N TYR A 16 -10.73 -9.06 -2.87
CA TYR A 16 -10.18 -9.61 -4.10
C TYR A 16 -10.51 -8.69 -5.30
N CYS A 17 -9.60 -7.77 -5.60
CA CYS A 17 -9.69 -6.86 -6.76
C CYS A 17 -8.44 -6.89 -7.65
N PRO A 18 -8.24 -7.93 -8.48
CA PRO A 18 -7.09 -7.99 -9.39
C PRO A 18 -7.10 -6.85 -10.43
N GLN A 19 -8.28 -6.39 -10.84
CA GLN A 19 -8.41 -5.26 -11.77
C GLN A 19 -7.79 -3.98 -11.24
N ALA A 20 -7.85 -3.74 -9.92
CA ALA A 20 -7.25 -2.56 -9.31
C ALA A 20 -5.72 -2.55 -9.40
N VAL A 21 -5.08 -3.73 -9.30
CA VAL A 21 -3.63 -3.87 -9.48
C VAL A 21 -3.24 -3.56 -10.93
N THR A 22 -3.98 -4.12 -11.89
CA THR A 22 -3.77 -3.86 -13.31
C THR A 22 -3.95 -2.37 -13.62
N GLN A 23 -5.05 -1.76 -13.18
CA GLN A 23 -5.30 -0.33 -13.37
C GLN A 23 -4.24 0.55 -12.71
N TRP A 24 -3.79 0.18 -11.51
CA TRP A 24 -2.69 0.89 -10.83
C TRP A 24 -1.39 0.81 -11.62
N TYR A 25 -1.05 -0.37 -12.16
CA TYR A 25 0.13 -0.57 -13.00
C TYR A 25 0.06 0.24 -14.30
N HIS A 26 -1.10 0.22 -14.97
CA HIS A 26 -1.36 1.04 -16.15
C HIS A 26 -1.23 2.54 -15.84
N LEU A 27 -1.78 3.02 -14.73
CA LEU A 27 -1.64 4.42 -14.30
C LEU A 27 -0.20 4.80 -13.90
N ALA A 28 0.53 3.88 -13.28
CA ALA A 28 1.94 4.10 -12.93
C ALA A 28 2.80 4.25 -14.19
N SER A 29 2.46 3.51 -15.25
CA SER A 29 3.10 3.59 -16.56
C SER A 29 2.74 4.87 -17.35
N LEU A 30 1.67 5.58 -17.00
CA LEU A 30 1.26 6.80 -17.68
C LEU A 30 2.05 8.03 -17.18
N PRO A 31 2.35 9.01 -18.05
CA PRO A 31 3.08 10.22 -17.67
C PRO A 31 2.31 11.03 -16.63
N SER A 32 3.03 11.58 -15.65
CA SER A 32 2.51 12.26 -14.45
C SER A 32 1.46 13.35 -14.71
N ASN A 33 1.44 13.93 -15.91
CA ASN A 33 0.58 15.06 -16.25
C ASN A 33 -0.92 14.69 -16.38
N ARG A 34 -1.27 13.40 -16.48
CA ARG A 34 -2.67 12.91 -16.45
C ARG A 34 -3.02 12.10 -15.19
N ARG A 35 -2.13 12.05 -14.19
CA ARG A 35 -2.40 11.28 -12.98
C ARG A 35 -3.34 12.09 -12.09
N GLU A 36 -4.64 11.86 -12.22
CA GLU A 36 -5.57 12.28 -11.18
C GLU A 36 -5.12 11.66 -9.85
N CYS A 37 -4.65 12.51 -8.94
CA CYS A 37 -4.10 12.11 -7.66
C CYS A 37 -5.13 11.32 -6.83
N SER A 38 -6.43 11.63 -7.03
CA SER A 38 -7.57 10.95 -6.43
C SER A 38 -7.72 9.51 -6.94
N LEU A 39 -7.70 9.28 -8.27
CA LEU A 39 -7.78 7.93 -8.85
C LEU A 39 -6.61 7.06 -8.40
N ARG A 40 -5.40 7.62 -8.32
CA ARG A 40 -4.23 6.87 -7.86
C ARG A 40 -4.38 6.45 -6.40
N ARG A 41 -4.92 7.30 -5.53
CA ARG A 41 -5.16 6.94 -4.11
C ARG A 41 -6.20 5.83 -3.99
N ASP A 42 -7.30 5.94 -4.72
CA ASP A 42 -8.38 4.96 -4.71
C ASP A 42 -7.91 3.59 -5.20
N LEU A 43 -7.19 3.58 -6.33
CA LEU A 43 -6.60 2.35 -6.88
C LEU A 43 -5.47 1.80 -6.01
N SER A 44 -4.68 2.65 -5.37
CA SER A 44 -3.67 2.20 -4.40
C SER A 44 -4.33 1.53 -3.19
N LEU A 45 -5.46 2.04 -2.71
CA LEU A 45 -6.23 1.41 -1.62
C LEU A 45 -6.79 0.06 -2.06
N LYS A 46 -7.44 -0.02 -3.23
CA LYS A 46 -7.96 -1.29 -3.76
C LYS A 46 -6.85 -2.31 -4.03
N ALA A 47 -5.72 -1.88 -4.58
CA ALA A 47 -4.54 -2.73 -4.76
C ALA A 47 -4.01 -3.22 -3.41
N LYS A 48 -3.93 -2.36 -2.39
CA LYS A 48 -3.56 -2.75 -1.02
C LYS A 48 -4.52 -3.78 -0.43
N LYS A 49 -5.83 -3.62 -0.63
CA LYS A 49 -6.85 -4.61 -0.22
C LYS A 49 -6.63 -5.97 -0.91
N HIS A 50 -6.34 -5.96 -2.20
CA HIS A 50 -6.04 -7.19 -2.95
C HIS A 50 -4.75 -7.84 -2.49
N LEU A 51 -3.69 -7.06 -2.26
CA LEU A 51 -2.44 -7.56 -1.68
C LEU A 51 -2.71 -8.17 -0.29
N ARG A 52 -3.55 -7.55 0.55
CA ARG A 52 -3.96 -8.12 1.84
C ARG A 52 -4.68 -9.46 1.67
N TYR A 53 -5.58 -9.56 0.70
CA TYR A 53 -6.26 -10.81 0.34
C TYR A 53 -5.27 -11.89 -0.12
N LEU A 54 -4.24 -11.51 -0.89
CA LEU A 54 -3.13 -12.40 -1.29
C LEU A 54 -2.22 -12.80 -0.11
N GLY A 55 -2.47 -12.31 1.10
CA GLY A 55 -1.69 -12.60 2.30
C GLY A 55 -0.54 -11.64 2.58
N TRP A 56 -0.50 -10.48 1.90
CA TRP A 56 0.56 -9.49 2.14
C TRP A 56 0.49 -8.93 3.55
N LYS A 57 1.66 -8.89 4.18
CA LYS A 57 1.84 -8.27 5.49
C LYS A 57 2.27 -6.84 5.28
N PHE A 58 1.55 -5.92 5.91
CA PHE A 58 1.89 -4.51 5.91
C PHE A 58 2.34 -4.17 7.31
N TRP A 59 3.41 -3.39 7.42
CA TRP A 59 3.86 -2.87 8.70
C TRP A 59 4.40 -1.46 8.52
N TYR A 60 4.23 -0.65 9.55
CA TYR A 60 4.84 0.66 9.62
C TYR A 60 6.16 0.56 10.38
N VAL A 61 7.20 1.18 9.83
CA VAL A 61 8.47 1.37 10.51
C VAL A 61 8.61 2.85 10.83
N GLU A 62 8.92 3.16 12.08
CA GLU A 62 9.24 4.53 12.49
C GLU A 62 10.63 4.91 11.97
N LYS A 63 10.74 6.02 11.26
CA LYS A 63 12.00 6.53 10.73
C LYS A 63 12.09 8.03 10.97
N LYS A 64 12.82 8.43 12.03
CA LYS A 64 13.21 9.82 12.36
C LYS A 64 12.14 10.87 12.00
N ASP A 65 10.91 10.73 12.52
CA ASP A 65 9.72 11.59 12.30
C ASP A 65 8.72 11.18 11.20
N LYS A 66 8.97 10.12 10.43
CA LYS A 66 7.99 9.62 9.45
C LYS A 66 7.72 8.13 9.61
N TRP A 67 6.45 7.77 9.43
CA TRP A 67 6.02 6.39 9.29
C TRP A 67 6.25 5.92 7.86
N GLU A 68 7.17 4.99 7.68
CA GLU A 68 7.42 4.34 6.39
C GLU A 68 6.57 3.06 6.33
N MET A 69 5.62 3.01 5.38
CA MET A 69 4.80 1.82 5.16
C MET A 69 5.60 0.82 4.33
N ARG A 70 5.87 -0.37 4.87
CA ARG A 70 6.56 -1.45 4.16
C ARG A 70 5.63 -2.61 3.83
N TYR A 71 5.99 -3.30 2.76
CA TYR A 71 5.18 -4.36 2.15
C TYR A 71 5.93 -5.68 2.13
N THR A 72 5.39 -6.61 2.91
CA THR A 72 5.71 -8.04 3.05
C THR A 72 5.06 -8.91 2.00
N SER A 73 5.72 -9.23 0.88
CA SER A 73 5.19 -10.27 0.00
C SER A 73 5.29 -11.65 0.67
N PRO A 74 4.18 -12.39 0.85
CA PRO A 74 4.19 -13.71 1.48
C PRO A 74 4.69 -14.80 0.52
N ILE A 75 4.83 -14.48 -0.77
CA ILE A 75 5.10 -15.45 -1.84
C ILE A 75 6.60 -15.51 -2.15
N THR A 76 7.35 -14.43 -1.94
CA THR A 76 8.73 -14.32 -2.44
C THR A 76 9.72 -13.81 -1.41
N ASP A 77 9.30 -13.54 -0.16
CA ASP A 77 10.12 -12.93 0.91
C ASP A 77 10.80 -11.59 0.50
N LYS A 78 10.36 -10.99 -0.61
CA LYS A 78 10.89 -9.73 -1.11
C LYS A 78 10.20 -8.58 -0.37
N ASN A 79 11.01 -7.79 0.33
CA ASN A 79 10.61 -6.53 0.93
C ASN A 79 10.58 -5.43 -0.13
N TYR A 80 9.44 -4.76 -0.25
CA TYR A 80 9.29 -3.57 -1.09
C TYR A 80 9.13 -2.33 -0.19
N ILE A 81 9.94 -1.30 -0.47
CA ILE A 81 9.95 0.02 0.19
C ILE A 81 9.35 1.09 -0.72
#